data_AF-A0A953T414-F1
#
_entry.id   AF-A0A953T414-F1
#
_cell.length_a   1.000
_cell.length_b   1.000
_cell.length_c   1.000
_cell.angle_alpha   90.00
_cell.angle_beta   90.00
_cell.angle_gamma   90.00
#
_symmetry.space_group_name_H-M   'P 1'
#
loop_
_entity.id
_entity.type
_entity.pdbx_description
1 polymer ?
#
loop_
_entity_poly.entity_id
_entity_poly.type
_entity_poly.pdbx_seq_one_letter_code
_entity_poly.pdbx_strand_id
1 'polypeptide(L)'
;MAKNIRNQVLSIDECFYKTNNNENIVDIKKVKILKNESVIFLVNDNSLSLFNNNFWKILKSNSNQLISCFNNAPKTNFKKYVKGKKSLEKINFFNIKNINQKGKKSCLLEYFSQINTSLTVEKSKIDIILKTLRRYEFAIKTNMYKIIQTKINHFYNYFQNLDNYLFLSIHKIHNFIKEKKYKLAYEEVLLLKKEQEKIITLIIKLIININIKFNNHFNFLKDVIVNNIDYSGDNKLILLESQYNFVKKFANANMFDIKKGLIIRDKTNAIRILEDMLKKIKNDAIEELKYLINKYKHKMHNDKERANLFEKSSPQYRFLIKKTEVEKHIYKLLTNNFKKLQFLSVEEIHDLGKNLNYELKYFINNNLSSFHYNQKSFNIPDIRFEISENFTFNIESYITSSEQTEKNILKNIRKNKEIIAKTKEKFYKVNDDYKFDVLIKDLKTEINQQKSRIEWRKKLEKNKHDI
;
A
#
# COMPACT_ATOMS: atom_id res chain seq x y z
N MET A 1 -7.77 -11.01 15.01
CA MET A 1 -8.31 -9.63 14.86
C MET A 1 -7.27 -8.55 14.48
N ALA A 2 -5.95 -8.81 14.52
CA ALA A 2 -4.90 -7.82 14.20
C ALA A 2 -4.77 -7.42 12.69
N LYS A 3 -5.38 -8.16 11.76
CA LYS A 3 -5.27 -7.93 10.30
C LYS A 3 -5.86 -6.58 9.83
N ASN A 4 -6.83 -6.00 10.54
CA ASN A 4 -7.52 -4.77 10.10
C ASN A 4 -6.73 -3.46 10.33
N ILE A 5 -5.65 -3.49 11.11
CA ILE A 5 -4.96 -2.26 11.56
C ILE A 5 -3.90 -1.80 10.55
N ARG A 6 -3.18 -2.74 9.91
CA ARG A 6 -2.18 -2.44 8.88
C ARG A 6 -2.77 -1.86 7.59
N ASN A 7 -4.09 -1.95 7.46
CA ASN A 7 -4.83 -1.45 6.32
C ASN A 7 -5.52 -0.11 6.61
N GLN A 8 -5.49 0.48 7.80
CA GLN A 8 -6.15 1.77 7.98
C GLN A 8 -5.42 2.88 7.19
N VAL A 9 -6.14 3.80 6.53
CA VAL A 9 -5.61 4.92 5.71
C VAL A 9 -5.93 6.28 6.37
N LEU A 10 -7.11 6.40 6.98
CA LEU A 10 -7.53 7.58 7.75
C LEU A 10 -8.28 7.14 9.01
N SER A 11 -8.09 7.85 10.12
CA SER A 11 -9.01 7.87 11.27
C SER A 11 -9.38 9.30 11.61
N ILE A 12 -10.67 9.56 11.81
CA ILE A 12 -11.17 10.72 12.54
C ILE A 12 -11.78 10.13 13.81
N ASP A 13 -11.12 10.30 14.95
CA ASP A 13 -11.61 9.79 16.24
C ASP A 13 -12.14 10.96 17.07
N GLU A 14 -13.31 10.76 17.70
CA GLU A 14 -13.87 11.63 18.76
C GLU A 14 -13.95 13.11 18.35
N CYS A 15 -14.49 13.42 17.17
CA CYS A 15 -14.61 14.79 16.68
C CYS A 15 -15.88 15.45 17.24
N PHE A 16 -15.69 16.47 18.08
CA PHE A 16 -16.77 17.34 18.57
C PHE A 16 -16.55 18.78 18.10
N TYR A 17 -17.59 19.43 17.61
CA TYR A 17 -17.55 20.83 17.21
C TYR A 17 -18.91 21.50 17.39
N LYS A 18 -18.92 22.65 18.06
CA LYS A 18 -20.08 23.52 18.22
C LYS A 18 -19.89 24.77 17.35
N THR A 19 -20.86 25.09 16.50
CA THR A 19 -20.89 26.37 15.79
C THR A 19 -21.39 27.49 16.70
N ASN A 20 -20.93 28.73 16.46
CA ASN A 20 -21.30 29.91 17.25
C ASN A 20 -22.82 30.21 17.25
N ASN A 21 -23.57 29.73 16.25
CA ASN A 21 -24.98 30.08 16.05
C ASN A 21 -25.96 29.03 16.60
N ASN A 22 -25.63 28.35 17.71
CA ASN A 22 -26.50 27.47 18.53
C ASN A 22 -27.33 26.36 17.85
N GLU A 23 -27.38 26.23 16.53
CA GLU A 23 -28.30 25.29 15.87
C GLU A 23 -27.60 24.01 15.42
N ASN A 24 -26.26 24.02 15.28
CA ASN A 24 -25.55 22.98 14.56
C ASN A 24 -24.35 22.43 15.36
N ILE A 25 -24.57 21.30 16.03
CA ILE A 25 -23.55 20.50 16.74
C ILE A 25 -23.11 19.34 15.85
N VAL A 26 -21.80 19.13 15.73
CA VAL A 26 -21.23 17.95 15.09
C VAL A 26 -20.56 17.09 16.14
N ASP A 27 -21.03 15.84 16.29
CA ASP A 27 -20.47 14.83 17.19
C ASP A 27 -20.23 13.53 16.42
N ILE A 28 -18.97 13.26 16.08
CA ILE A 28 -18.55 12.08 15.33
C ILE A 28 -17.62 11.25 16.20
N LYS A 29 -18.13 10.12 16.69
CA LYS A 29 -17.36 9.18 17.52
C LYS A 29 -16.16 8.63 16.78
N LYS A 30 -16.35 8.19 15.53
CA LYS A 30 -15.29 7.56 14.75
C LYS A 30 -15.60 7.46 13.25
N VAL A 31 -14.63 7.83 12.42
CA VAL A 31 -14.57 7.47 10.98
C VAL A 31 -13.26 6.74 10.74
N LYS A 32 -13.31 5.59 10.09
CA LYS A 32 -12.11 4.83 9.67
C LYS A 32 -12.21 4.52 8.18
N ILE A 33 -11.09 4.63 7.48
CA ILE A 33 -10.96 4.14 6.10
C ILE A 33 -9.93 3.02 6.09
N LEU A 34 -10.21 1.92 5.43
CA LEU A 34 -9.26 0.84 5.18
C LEU A 34 -8.73 0.87 3.74
N LYS A 35 -7.53 0.34 3.52
CA LYS A 35 -6.69 0.41 2.31
C LYS A 35 -7.30 -0.37 1.15
N ASN A 36 -8.09 -1.38 1.48
CA ASN A 36 -8.78 -2.23 0.52
C ASN A 36 -10.22 -1.76 0.28
N GLU A 37 -10.63 -0.64 0.88
CA GLU A 37 -11.91 0.00 0.59
C GLU A 37 -11.65 1.08 -0.46
N SER A 38 -12.31 0.97 -1.61
CA SER A 38 -12.32 2.00 -2.64
C SER A 38 -13.19 3.17 -2.18
N VAL A 39 -12.76 3.89 -1.15
CA VAL A 39 -13.52 5.01 -0.57
C VAL A 39 -13.12 6.30 -1.25
N ILE A 40 -14.00 6.80 -2.11
CA ILE A 40 -13.96 8.18 -2.57
C ILE A 40 -14.69 9.02 -1.53
N PHE A 41 -13.97 9.94 -0.87
CA PHE A 41 -14.60 10.92 0.01
C PHE A 41 -15.28 11.98 -0.85
N LEU A 42 -16.56 11.76 -1.15
CA LEU A 42 -17.43 12.84 -1.58
C LEU A 42 -17.70 13.75 -0.37
N VAL A 43 -16.82 14.72 -0.17
CA VAL A 43 -17.05 15.79 0.81
C VAL A 43 -17.88 16.85 0.12
N ASN A 44 -19.20 16.70 0.19
CA ASN A 44 -20.06 17.84 -0.10
C ASN A 44 -20.03 18.76 1.14
N ASP A 45 -19.38 19.91 1.02
CA ASP A 45 -19.34 20.92 2.09
C ASP A 45 -20.74 21.54 2.34
N ASN A 46 -21.75 21.16 1.56
CA ASN A 46 -23.17 21.43 1.79
C ASN A 46 -23.92 20.23 2.41
N SER A 47 -23.20 19.20 2.91
CA SER A 47 -23.81 18.11 3.67
C SER A 47 -24.21 18.61 5.06
N LEU A 48 -25.52 18.80 5.24
CA LEU A 48 -26.13 18.99 6.56
C LEU A 48 -25.99 17.74 7.44
N SER A 49 -25.96 16.56 6.82
CA SER A 49 -26.16 15.26 7.49
C SER A 49 -25.02 14.79 8.39
N LEU A 50 -23.76 15.08 8.07
CA LEU A 50 -22.61 14.55 8.84
C LEU A 50 -21.77 15.63 9.50
N PHE A 51 -21.54 16.74 8.81
CA PHE A 51 -20.65 17.80 9.26
C PHE A 51 -21.31 19.18 9.24
N ASN A 52 -22.61 19.22 8.98
CA ASN A 52 -23.45 20.40 9.00
C ASN A 52 -22.84 21.62 8.29
N ASN A 53 -22.39 21.41 7.05
CA ASN A 53 -21.70 22.40 6.21
C ASN A 53 -20.40 22.99 6.78
N ASN A 54 -19.78 22.31 7.75
CA ASN A 54 -18.59 22.80 8.43
C ASN A 54 -17.38 21.88 8.28
N PHE A 55 -17.39 20.85 7.42
CA PHE A 55 -16.31 19.84 7.33
C PHE A 55 -14.92 20.47 7.24
N TRP A 56 -14.73 21.43 6.33
CA TRP A 56 -13.42 22.09 6.19
C TRP A 56 -13.08 23.02 7.33
N LYS A 57 -14.07 23.69 7.92
CA LYS A 57 -13.87 24.55 9.09
C LYS A 57 -13.49 23.71 10.31
N ILE A 58 -14.22 22.63 10.55
CA ILE A 58 -13.96 21.56 11.53
C ILE A 58 -12.50 21.09 11.39
N LEU A 59 -12.10 20.60 10.22
CA LEU A 59 -10.74 20.06 10.03
C LEU A 59 -9.61 21.11 10.07
N LYS A 60 -9.85 22.36 9.64
CA LYS A 60 -8.81 23.40 9.55
C LYS A 60 -8.68 24.28 10.79
N SER A 61 -9.75 24.46 11.56
CA SER A 61 -9.82 25.46 12.63
C SER A 61 -10.08 24.90 14.02
N ASN A 62 -10.52 23.64 14.16
CA ASN A 62 -10.67 23.02 15.48
C ASN A 62 -9.35 22.37 15.94
N SER A 63 -8.67 22.98 16.92
CA SER A 63 -7.42 22.47 17.50
C SER A 63 -7.58 21.14 18.26
N ASN A 64 -8.82 20.75 18.54
CA ASN A 64 -9.18 19.60 19.37
C ASN A 64 -9.55 18.36 18.55
N GLN A 65 -9.28 18.35 17.24
CA GLN A 65 -9.53 17.18 16.40
C GLN A 65 -8.30 16.28 16.28
N LEU A 66 -8.52 14.99 16.53
CA LEU A 66 -7.56 13.94 16.29
C LEU A 66 -7.77 13.37 14.88
N ILE A 67 -6.92 13.79 13.94
CA ILE A 67 -6.87 13.23 12.59
C ILE A 67 -5.59 12.39 12.48
N SER A 68 -5.70 11.13 12.10
CA SER A 68 -4.56 10.29 11.79
C SER A 68 -4.60 9.84 10.35
N CYS A 69 -3.47 9.99 9.65
CA CYS A 69 -3.29 9.50 8.28
C CYS A 69 -2.19 8.45 8.27
N PHE A 70 -2.44 7.34 7.60
CA PHE A 70 -1.52 6.22 7.49
C PHE A 70 -1.15 6.08 6.02
N ASN A 71 0.11 6.35 5.68
CA ASN A 71 0.57 6.26 4.30
C ASN A 71 1.38 4.96 4.09
N ASN A 72 1.14 4.26 2.98
CA ASN A 72 1.94 3.13 2.55
C ASN A 72 2.82 3.55 1.36
N ALA A 73 3.73 4.51 1.58
CA ALA A 73 4.74 4.81 0.57
C ALA A 73 5.88 3.76 0.66
N PRO A 74 6.38 3.24 -0.48
CA PRO A 74 7.36 2.14 -0.51
C PRO A 74 8.73 2.47 0.11
N LYS A 75 8.97 3.71 0.54
CA LYS A 75 10.22 4.15 1.17
C LYS A 75 10.09 4.56 2.63
N THR A 76 8.88 4.63 3.19
CA THR A 76 8.68 5.09 4.58
C THR A 76 7.62 4.25 5.28
N ASN A 77 8.05 3.35 6.16
CA ASN A 77 7.20 2.53 7.03
C ASN A 77 6.62 3.33 8.22
N PHE A 78 6.19 4.58 8.03
CA PHE A 78 5.74 5.40 9.15
C PHE A 78 4.24 5.62 9.13
N LYS A 79 3.58 5.16 10.20
CA LYS A 79 2.35 5.77 10.70
C LYS A 79 2.71 7.21 11.09
N LYS A 80 2.06 8.22 10.50
CA LYS A 80 2.38 9.62 10.82
C LYS A 80 1.18 10.24 11.54
N TYR A 81 1.36 10.53 12.82
CA TYR A 81 0.43 11.38 13.55
C TYR A 81 0.57 12.82 13.05
N VAL A 82 -0.50 13.46 12.55
CA VAL A 82 -0.44 14.83 12.03
C VAL A 82 -1.56 15.68 12.64
N LYS A 83 -1.18 16.86 13.16
CA LYS A 83 -2.08 17.84 13.76
C LYS A 83 -2.32 19.00 12.78
N GLY A 84 -3.57 19.46 12.63
CA GLY A 84 -3.92 20.73 11.95
C GLY A 84 -3.80 20.73 10.41
N LYS A 85 -3.48 21.89 9.80
CA LYS A 85 -3.47 22.12 8.33
C LYS A 85 -2.55 21.18 7.53
N LYS A 86 -1.38 20.80 8.08
CA LYS A 86 -0.39 19.92 7.42
C LYS A 86 -0.87 18.46 7.25
N SER A 87 -1.97 18.08 7.90
CA SER A 87 -2.56 16.73 7.88
C SER A 87 -3.29 16.42 6.57
N LEU A 88 -3.73 17.44 5.85
CA LEU A 88 -4.61 17.34 4.69
C LEU A 88 -3.86 17.53 3.37
N GLU A 89 -2.60 17.97 3.43
CA GLU A 89 -1.75 18.27 2.26
C GLU A 89 -1.42 17.03 1.40
N LYS A 90 -1.62 15.81 1.93
CA LYS A 90 -1.37 14.54 1.21
C LYS A 90 -2.65 13.83 0.78
N ILE A 91 -3.82 14.38 1.07
CA ILE A 91 -5.11 13.79 0.72
C ILE A 91 -5.71 14.70 -0.36
N ASN A 92 -5.95 14.15 -1.56
CA ASN A 92 -6.63 14.88 -2.62
C ASN A 92 -8.14 14.90 -2.31
N PHE A 93 -8.69 16.08 -2.05
CA PHE A 93 -10.13 16.26 -1.85
C PHE A 93 -10.73 16.89 -3.10
N PHE A 94 -11.70 16.20 -3.71
CA PHE A 94 -12.44 16.73 -4.86
C PHE A 94 -13.66 17.50 -4.37
N ASN A 95 -13.71 18.81 -4.68
CA ASN A 95 -14.87 19.65 -4.44
C ASN A 95 -15.72 19.74 -5.72
N ILE A 96 -16.93 19.17 -5.70
CA ILE A 96 -17.84 19.13 -6.86
C ILE A 96 -18.68 20.41 -7.01
N LYS A 97 -18.53 21.41 -6.10
CA LYS A 97 -19.30 22.67 -6.18
C LYS A 97 -19.21 23.41 -7.52
N ASN A 98 -18.23 23.10 -8.38
CA ASN A 98 -18.08 23.72 -9.70
C ASN A 98 -18.59 22.88 -10.88
N ILE A 99 -19.16 21.69 -10.67
CA ILE A 99 -19.78 20.92 -11.76
C ILE A 99 -21.23 21.37 -11.89
N ASN A 100 -21.41 22.52 -12.56
CA ASN A 100 -22.72 22.99 -12.96
C ASN A 100 -23.44 21.89 -13.74
N GLN A 101 -24.61 21.54 -13.23
CA GLN A 101 -25.58 20.65 -13.82
C GLN A 101 -25.93 21.13 -15.23
N LYS A 102 -25.50 20.41 -16.27
CA LYS A 102 -26.19 20.31 -17.56
C LYS A 102 -25.61 19.15 -18.36
N GLY A 103 -26.27 18.01 -18.29
CA GLY A 103 -26.03 16.88 -19.17
C GLY A 103 -26.16 15.54 -18.46
N LYS A 104 -27.27 14.83 -18.68
CA LYS A 104 -27.32 13.37 -18.52
C LYS A 104 -26.37 12.74 -19.53
N LYS A 105 -25.08 12.68 -19.20
CA LYS A 105 -24.14 11.70 -19.75
C LYS A 105 -23.40 11.14 -18.55
N SER A 106 -23.59 9.86 -18.30
CA SER A 106 -22.84 9.09 -17.30
C SER A 106 -21.36 9.44 -17.44
N CYS A 107 -20.72 9.76 -16.32
CA CYS A 107 -19.40 10.35 -16.35
C CYS A 107 -18.41 9.34 -16.95
N LEU A 108 -17.52 9.78 -17.84
CA LEU A 108 -16.44 8.95 -18.38
C LEU A 108 -15.62 8.29 -17.25
N LEU A 109 -15.60 8.92 -16.06
CA LEU A 109 -15.02 8.41 -14.82
C LEU A 109 -15.70 7.13 -14.28
N GLU A 110 -17.01 6.94 -14.45
CA GLU A 110 -17.69 5.71 -14.04
C GLU A 110 -17.24 4.53 -14.91
N TYR A 111 -17.17 4.73 -16.23
CA TYR A 111 -16.60 3.75 -17.15
C TYR A 111 -15.10 3.51 -16.90
N PHE A 112 -14.33 4.56 -16.60
CA PHE A 112 -12.93 4.42 -16.24
C PHE A 112 -12.77 3.63 -14.94
N SER A 113 -13.65 3.84 -13.95
CA SER A 113 -13.63 3.09 -12.69
C SER A 113 -13.91 1.60 -12.92
N GLN A 114 -14.87 1.26 -13.78
CA GLN A 114 -15.19 -0.12 -14.13
C GLN A 114 -14.03 -0.79 -14.87
N ILE A 115 -13.45 -0.14 -15.88
CA ILE A 115 -12.27 -0.63 -16.61
C ILE A 115 -11.08 -0.82 -15.65
N ASN A 116 -10.84 0.13 -14.75
CA ASN A 116 -9.70 0.09 -13.83
C ASN A 116 -9.87 -0.95 -12.70
N THR A 117 -11.10 -1.19 -12.22
CA THR A 117 -11.37 -2.26 -11.23
C THR A 117 -11.15 -3.66 -11.78
N SER A 118 -11.28 -3.86 -13.10
CA SER A 118 -10.94 -5.13 -13.76
C SER A 118 -9.45 -5.29 -14.10
N LEU A 119 -8.64 -4.25 -13.89
CA LEU A 119 -7.24 -4.17 -14.35
C LEU A 119 -6.24 -3.86 -13.22
N THR A 120 -6.52 -4.24 -11.96
CA THR A 120 -5.45 -4.29 -10.94
C THR A 120 -4.52 -5.47 -11.23
N VAL A 121 -3.65 -5.30 -12.22
CA VAL A 121 -2.61 -6.27 -12.55
C VAL A 121 -1.58 -6.23 -11.44
N GLU A 122 -1.35 -7.36 -10.77
CA GLU A 122 -0.34 -7.48 -9.72
C GLU A 122 1.01 -6.92 -10.19
N LYS A 123 1.70 -6.17 -9.33
CA LYS A 123 3.00 -5.56 -9.66
C LYS A 123 4.03 -6.61 -10.13
N SER A 124 3.99 -7.82 -9.56
CA SER A 124 4.77 -8.97 -10.00
C SER A 124 4.54 -9.32 -11.48
N LYS A 125 3.27 -9.31 -11.93
CA LYS A 125 2.90 -9.56 -13.33
C LYS A 125 3.38 -8.43 -14.25
N ILE A 126 3.27 -7.17 -13.81
CA ILE A 126 3.80 -6.01 -14.56
C ILE A 126 5.33 -6.11 -14.69
N ASP A 127 6.03 -6.44 -13.61
CA ASP A 127 7.49 -6.58 -13.61
C ASP A 127 7.94 -7.72 -14.53
N ILE A 128 7.20 -8.84 -14.57
CA ILE A 128 7.45 -9.94 -15.51
C ILE A 128 7.27 -9.47 -16.95
N ILE A 129 6.16 -8.79 -17.27
CA ILE A 129 5.88 -8.26 -18.62
C ILE A 129 6.99 -7.29 -19.07
N LEU A 130 7.40 -6.36 -18.19
CA LEU A 130 8.47 -5.41 -18.48
C LEU A 130 9.82 -6.12 -18.68
N LYS A 131 10.11 -7.17 -17.91
CA LYS A 131 11.30 -8.01 -18.12
C LYS A 131 11.24 -8.76 -19.45
N THR A 132 10.10 -9.33 -19.83
CA THR A 132 9.90 -9.99 -21.12
C THR A 132 10.12 -9.02 -22.27
N LEU A 133 9.51 -7.84 -22.21
CA LEU A 133 9.64 -6.80 -23.22
C LEU A 133 11.08 -6.31 -23.38
N ARG A 134 11.81 -6.08 -22.28
CA ARG A 134 13.21 -5.64 -22.33
C ARG A 134 14.15 -6.75 -22.82
N ARG A 135 13.95 -8.00 -22.38
CA ARG A 135 14.84 -9.12 -22.72
C ARG A 135 14.69 -9.57 -24.18
N TYR A 136 13.46 -9.53 -24.70
CA TYR A 136 13.12 -10.02 -26.04
C TYR A 136 12.63 -8.92 -26.97
N GLU A 137 13.02 -7.66 -26.72
CA GLU A 137 12.52 -6.48 -27.45
C GLU A 137 12.60 -6.66 -28.96
N PHE A 138 13.75 -7.12 -29.45
CA PHE A 138 13.99 -7.34 -30.88
C PHE A 138 13.08 -8.44 -31.45
N ALA A 139 13.02 -9.60 -30.81
CA ALA A 139 12.16 -10.70 -31.25
C ALA A 139 10.67 -10.31 -31.26
N ILE A 140 10.23 -9.56 -30.24
CA ILE A 140 8.86 -9.05 -30.13
C ILE A 140 8.56 -8.05 -31.25
N LYS A 141 9.44 -7.06 -31.48
CA LYS A 141 9.30 -6.08 -32.56
C LYS A 141 9.25 -6.75 -33.94
N THR A 142 10.16 -7.69 -34.19
CA THR A 142 10.21 -8.44 -35.46
C THR A 142 8.95 -9.28 -35.68
N ASN A 143 8.44 -9.94 -34.63
CA ASN A 143 7.19 -10.70 -34.74
C ASN A 143 5.97 -9.80 -34.97
N MET A 144 5.88 -8.66 -34.28
CA MET A 144 4.83 -7.67 -34.55
C MET A 144 4.89 -7.21 -36.01
N TYR A 145 6.08 -6.88 -36.50
CA TYR A 145 6.27 -6.44 -37.88
C TYR A 145 5.85 -7.51 -38.88
N LYS A 146 6.26 -8.78 -38.70
CA LYS A 146 5.85 -9.90 -39.56
C LYS A 146 4.35 -10.15 -39.54
N ILE A 147 3.71 -10.08 -38.37
CA ILE A 147 2.24 -10.25 -38.25
C ILE A 147 1.51 -9.12 -38.99
N ILE A 148 2.00 -7.88 -38.88
CA ILE A 148 1.42 -6.73 -39.57
C ILE A 148 1.64 -6.85 -41.08
N GLN A 149 2.88 -7.13 -41.52
CA GLN A 149 3.24 -7.25 -42.94
C GLN A 149 2.42 -8.33 -43.67
N THR A 150 2.24 -9.50 -43.05
CA THR A 150 1.41 -10.58 -43.62
C THR A 150 -0.08 -10.24 -43.74
N LYS A 151 -0.54 -9.19 -43.03
CA LYS A 151 -1.94 -8.74 -43.07
C LYS A 151 -2.15 -7.44 -43.85
N ILE A 152 -1.13 -6.61 -44.03
CA ILE A 152 -1.21 -5.36 -44.82
C ILE A 152 -1.67 -5.63 -46.26
N ASN A 153 -1.14 -6.65 -46.93
CA ASN A 153 -1.56 -6.96 -48.30
C ASN A 153 -3.04 -7.38 -48.37
N HIS A 154 -3.53 -8.04 -47.33
CA HIS A 154 -4.95 -8.37 -47.21
C HIS A 154 -5.81 -7.12 -46.97
N PHE A 155 -5.32 -6.12 -46.21
CA PHE A 155 -6.01 -4.83 -46.09
C PHE A 155 -6.10 -4.11 -47.44
N TYR A 156 -4.97 -3.99 -48.13
CA TYR A 156 -4.86 -3.25 -49.38
C TYR A 156 -5.81 -3.81 -50.46
N ASN A 157 -5.76 -5.12 -50.71
CA ASN A 157 -6.62 -5.76 -51.72
C ASN A 157 -8.11 -5.65 -51.38
N TYR A 158 -8.46 -5.68 -50.10
CA TYR A 158 -9.85 -5.59 -49.67
C TYR A 158 -10.41 -4.17 -49.79
N PHE A 159 -9.62 -3.14 -49.46
CA PHE A 159 -10.00 -1.74 -49.68
C PHE A 159 -10.13 -1.39 -51.16
N GLN A 160 -9.24 -1.90 -52.01
CA GLN A 160 -9.30 -1.68 -53.45
C GLN A 160 -10.58 -2.27 -54.07
N ASN A 161 -10.98 -3.48 -53.68
CA ASN A 161 -12.23 -4.09 -54.15
C ASN A 161 -13.47 -3.33 -53.65
N LEU A 162 -13.39 -2.74 -52.46
CA LEU A 162 -14.45 -1.97 -51.83
C LEU A 162 -14.66 -0.63 -52.52
N ASP A 163 -13.60 0.10 -52.87
CA ASP A 163 -13.72 1.37 -53.59
C ASP A 163 -14.43 1.18 -54.93
N ASN A 164 -14.11 0.08 -55.64
CA ASN A 164 -14.80 -0.31 -56.87
C ASN A 164 -16.29 -0.62 -56.62
N TYR A 165 -16.61 -1.34 -55.55
CA TYR A 165 -18.00 -1.66 -55.20
C TYR A 165 -18.81 -0.41 -54.81
N LEU A 166 -18.24 0.46 -53.97
CA LEU A 166 -18.87 1.73 -53.58
C LEU A 166 -19.16 2.60 -54.79
N PHE A 167 -18.20 2.74 -55.69
CA PHE A 167 -18.36 3.51 -56.92
C PHE A 167 -19.53 2.99 -57.77
N LEU A 168 -19.58 1.67 -58.00
CA LEU A 168 -20.64 1.03 -58.79
C LEU A 168 -22.02 1.18 -58.14
N SER A 169 -22.14 0.97 -56.83
CA SER A 169 -23.42 1.10 -56.13
C SER A 169 -23.90 2.54 -56.06
N ILE A 170 -23.02 3.52 -55.83
CA ILE A 170 -23.37 4.95 -55.86
C ILE A 170 -23.90 5.34 -57.25
N HIS A 171 -23.25 4.86 -58.32
CA HIS A 171 -23.68 5.12 -59.68
C HIS A 171 -25.06 4.49 -59.98
N LYS A 172 -25.30 3.25 -59.54
CA LYS A 172 -26.62 2.59 -59.66
C LYS A 172 -27.71 3.35 -58.92
N ILE A 173 -27.45 3.77 -57.68
CA ILE A 173 -28.38 4.55 -56.87
C ILE A 173 -28.74 5.85 -57.59
N HIS A 174 -27.74 6.57 -58.11
CA HIS A 174 -27.94 7.82 -58.84
C HIS A 174 -28.80 7.63 -60.09
N ASN A 175 -28.54 6.56 -60.86
CA ASN A 175 -29.33 6.23 -62.04
C ASN A 175 -30.78 5.86 -61.69
N PHE A 176 -30.99 5.03 -60.66
CA PHE A 176 -32.35 4.70 -60.21
C PHE A 176 -33.12 5.91 -59.71
N ILE A 177 -32.46 6.87 -59.04
CA ILE A 177 -33.09 8.14 -58.64
C ILE A 177 -33.48 8.96 -59.86
N LYS A 178 -32.59 9.11 -60.86
CA LYS A 178 -32.89 9.82 -62.11
C LYS A 178 -34.07 9.21 -62.86
N GLU A 179 -34.14 7.89 -62.91
CA GLU A 179 -35.24 7.13 -63.54
C GLU A 179 -36.52 7.07 -62.69
N LYS A 180 -36.57 7.77 -61.54
CA LYS A 180 -37.69 7.75 -60.57
C LYS A 180 -38.01 6.34 -60.03
N LYS A 181 -37.06 5.41 -60.09
CA LYS A 181 -37.13 4.04 -59.56
C LYS A 181 -36.72 4.00 -58.09
N TYR A 182 -37.43 4.74 -57.23
CA TYR A 182 -37.05 4.96 -55.84
C TYR A 182 -36.96 3.68 -55.00
N LYS A 183 -37.81 2.68 -55.29
CA LYS A 183 -37.77 1.38 -54.59
C LYS A 183 -36.44 0.66 -54.83
N LEU A 184 -35.97 0.61 -56.08
CA LEU A 184 -34.70 -0.02 -56.46
C LEU A 184 -33.50 0.76 -55.91
N ALA A 185 -33.58 2.10 -55.89
CA ALA A 185 -32.57 2.93 -55.23
C ALA A 185 -32.46 2.63 -53.73
N TYR A 186 -33.59 2.49 -53.04
CA TYR A 186 -33.62 2.15 -51.61
C TYR A 186 -33.09 0.74 -51.34
N GLU A 187 -33.43 -0.24 -52.19
CA GLU A 187 -32.89 -1.61 -52.10
C GLU A 187 -31.36 -1.63 -52.27
N GLU A 188 -30.81 -0.87 -53.21
CA GLU A 188 -29.35 -0.75 -53.42
C GLU A 188 -28.67 -0.04 -52.24
N VAL A 189 -29.30 0.98 -51.63
CA VAL A 189 -28.79 1.62 -50.39
C VAL A 189 -28.75 0.63 -49.23
N LEU A 190 -29.76 -0.23 -49.09
CA LEU A 190 -29.76 -1.28 -48.06
C LEU A 190 -28.66 -2.32 -48.31
N LEU A 191 -28.40 -2.69 -49.57
CA LEU A 191 -27.29 -3.57 -49.92
C LEU A 191 -25.94 -2.93 -49.59
N LEU A 192 -25.77 -1.64 -49.92
CA LEU A 192 -24.57 -0.88 -49.60
C LEU A 192 -24.30 -0.85 -48.08
N LYS A 193 -25.35 -0.61 -47.29
CA LYS A 193 -25.26 -0.64 -45.82
C LYS A 193 -24.84 -2.01 -45.29
N LYS A 194 -25.42 -3.10 -45.81
CA LYS A 194 -25.04 -4.47 -45.43
C LYS A 194 -23.57 -4.77 -45.75
N GLU A 195 -23.07 -4.33 -46.91
CA GLU A 195 -21.66 -4.50 -47.26
C GLU A 195 -20.74 -3.68 -46.33
N GLN A 196 -21.11 -2.44 -46.00
CA GLN A 196 -20.38 -1.63 -45.00
C GLN A 196 -20.31 -2.31 -43.62
N GLU A 197 -21.40 -2.92 -43.16
CA GLU A 197 -21.42 -3.67 -41.89
C GLU A 197 -20.51 -4.91 -41.93
N LYS A 198 -20.47 -5.64 -43.06
CA LYS A 198 -19.54 -6.75 -43.27
C LYS A 198 -18.08 -6.29 -43.20
N ILE A 199 -17.78 -5.12 -43.77
CA ILE A 199 -16.43 -4.53 -43.76
C ILE A 199 -15.98 -4.22 -42.34
N ILE A 200 -16.80 -3.51 -41.57
CA ILE A 200 -16.51 -3.19 -40.16
C ILE A 200 -16.26 -4.49 -39.37
N THR A 201 -17.10 -5.50 -39.60
CA THR A 201 -16.98 -6.81 -38.95
C THR A 201 -15.68 -7.52 -39.33
N LEU A 202 -15.25 -7.48 -40.59
CA LEU A 202 -14.00 -8.09 -41.05
C LEU A 202 -12.78 -7.38 -40.48
N ILE A 203 -12.77 -6.05 -40.45
CA ILE A 203 -11.69 -5.25 -39.85
C ILE A 203 -11.56 -5.59 -38.37
N ILE A 204 -12.69 -5.63 -37.63
CA ILE A 204 -12.70 -5.99 -36.21
C ILE A 204 -12.19 -7.43 -36.00
N LYS A 205 -12.68 -8.41 -36.77
CA LYS A 205 -12.22 -9.82 -36.69
C LYS A 205 -10.72 -9.94 -36.96
N LEU A 206 -10.19 -9.21 -37.93
CA LEU A 206 -8.77 -9.25 -38.28
C LEU A 206 -7.90 -8.59 -37.19
N ILE A 207 -8.32 -7.45 -36.61
CA ILE A 207 -7.63 -6.82 -35.48
C ILE A 207 -7.60 -7.76 -34.27
N ILE A 208 -8.73 -8.43 -33.98
CA ILE A 208 -8.80 -9.44 -32.91
C ILE A 208 -7.82 -10.59 -33.20
N ASN A 209 -7.78 -11.10 -34.43
CA ASN A 209 -6.87 -12.18 -34.81
C ASN A 209 -5.38 -11.80 -34.70
N ILE A 210 -5.02 -10.56 -35.07
CA ILE A 210 -3.66 -10.03 -34.89
C ILE A 210 -3.29 -10.02 -33.41
N ASN A 211 -4.19 -9.52 -32.56
CA ASN A 211 -3.98 -9.47 -31.11
C ASN A 211 -3.86 -10.87 -30.49
N ILE A 212 -4.68 -11.83 -30.91
CA ILE A 212 -4.60 -13.23 -30.42
C ILE A 212 -3.24 -13.83 -30.76
N LYS A 213 -2.80 -13.71 -32.02
CA LYS A 213 -1.50 -14.26 -32.45
C LYS A 213 -0.33 -13.63 -31.71
N PHE A 214 -0.37 -12.31 -31.55
CA PHE A 214 0.64 -11.59 -30.78
C PHE A 214 0.66 -12.06 -29.32
N ASN A 215 -0.51 -12.14 -28.68
CA ASN A 215 -0.63 -12.52 -27.27
C ASN A 215 -0.17 -13.96 -27.01
N ASN A 216 -0.47 -14.90 -27.90
CA ASN A 216 0.01 -16.29 -27.77
C ASN A 216 1.53 -16.36 -27.81
N HIS A 217 2.18 -15.61 -28.71
CA HIS A 217 3.63 -15.58 -28.81
C HIS A 217 4.28 -14.86 -27.61
N PHE A 218 3.64 -13.79 -27.14
CA PHE A 218 4.06 -13.07 -25.95
C PHE A 218 3.96 -13.94 -24.68
N ASN A 219 2.87 -14.70 -24.54
CA ASN A 219 2.67 -15.62 -23.42
C ASN A 219 3.73 -16.73 -23.39
N PHE A 220 4.11 -17.28 -24.54
CA PHE A 220 5.22 -18.23 -24.62
C PHE A 220 6.53 -17.62 -24.05
N LEU A 221 6.90 -16.41 -24.49
CA LEU A 221 8.11 -15.73 -23.99
C LEU A 221 8.03 -15.38 -22.50
N LYS A 222 6.84 -15.04 -22.02
CA LYS A 222 6.56 -14.80 -20.61
C LYS A 222 6.72 -16.07 -19.78
N ASP A 223 6.18 -17.20 -20.24
CA ASP A 223 6.24 -18.48 -19.54
C ASP A 223 7.69 -18.98 -19.41
N VAL A 224 8.54 -18.72 -20.41
CA VAL A 224 9.99 -18.96 -20.32
C VAL A 224 10.65 -18.20 -19.16
N ILE A 225 10.26 -16.95 -18.93
CA ILE A 225 10.76 -16.14 -17.80
C ILE A 225 10.19 -16.64 -16.46
N VAL A 226 8.90 -16.95 -16.40
CA VAL A 226 8.23 -17.40 -15.17
C VAL A 226 8.75 -18.76 -14.70
N ASN A 227 8.94 -19.69 -15.63
CA ASN A 227 9.41 -21.04 -15.34
C ASN A 227 10.94 -21.13 -15.23
N ASN A 228 11.63 -19.98 -15.31
CA ASN A 228 13.09 -19.90 -15.20
C ASN A 228 13.83 -20.84 -16.17
N ILE A 229 13.20 -21.13 -17.31
CA ILE A 229 13.78 -21.97 -18.35
C ILE A 229 14.85 -21.11 -19.02
N ASP A 230 16.11 -21.33 -18.66
CA ASP A 230 17.23 -20.45 -19.02
C ASP A 230 17.61 -20.60 -20.51
N TYR A 231 16.80 -19.96 -21.37
CA TYR A 231 16.98 -20.01 -22.81
C TYR A 231 18.25 -19.24 -23.25
N SER A 232 18.69 -18.23 -22.50
CA SER A 232 19.91 -17.46 -22.82
C SER A 232 21.16 -17.86 -22.04
N GLY A 233 21.07 -18.35 -20.79
CA GLY A 233 22.24 -18.73 -19.97
C GLY A 233 22.76 -17.63 -19.03
N ASP A 234 22.13 -16.45 -19.05
CA ASP A 234 22.60 -15.25 -18.32
C ASP A 234 22.45 -15.40 -16.78
N ASN A 235 21.42 -16.09 -16.32
CA ASN A 235 21.20 -16.30 -14.87
C ASN A 235 22.28 -17.21 -14.28
N LYS A 236 22.65 -18.28 -14.99
CA LYS A 236 23.77 -19.14 -14.60
C LYS A 236 25.09 -18.36 -14.60
N LEU A 237 25.30 -17.47 -15.57
CA LEU A 237 26.50 -16.62 -15.63
C LEU A 237 26.61 -15.69 -14.41
N ILE A 238 25.54 -14.99 -14.04
CA ILE A 238 25.51 -14.09 -12.87
C ILE A 238 25.85 -14.85 -11.58
N LEU A 239 25.31 -16.05 -11.43
CA LEU A 239 25.59 -16.90 -10.27
C LEU A 239 27.06 -17.32 -10.22
N LEU A 240 27.62 -17.79 -11.34
CA LEU A 240 29.03 -18.18 -11.45
C LEU A 240 29.97 -16.99 -11.20
N GLU A 241 29.67 -15.81 -11.74
CA GLU A 241 30.46 -14.58 -11.50
C GLU A 241 30.41 -14.14 -10.03
N SER A 242 29.25 -14.26 -9.37
CA SER A 242 29.13 -14.02 -7.93
C SER A 242 29.96 -15.01 -7.11
N GLN A 243 29.93 -16.30 -7.46
CA GLN A 243 30.73 -17.34 -6.79
C GLN A 243 32.22 -17.11 -7.01
N TYR A 244 32.64 -16.83 -8.24
CA TYR A 244 34.03 -16.50 -8.57
C TYR A 244 34.56 -15.30 -7.78
N ASN A 245 33.79 -14.21 -7.73
CA ASN A 245 34.17 -13.01 -6.97
C ASN A 245 34.20 -13.23 -5.45
N PHE A 246 33.42 -14.19 -4.95
CA PHE A 246 33.48 -14.60 -3.56
C PHE A 246 34.75 -15.41 -3.29
N VAL A 247 35.00 -16.49 -4.04
CA VAL A 247 36.16 -17.39 -3.85
C VAL A 247 37.48 -16.65 -4.07
N LYS A 248 37.55 -15.74 -5.05
CA LYS A 248 38.76 -14.94 -5.34
C LYS A 248 39.22 -14.09 -4.16
N LYS A 249 38.31 -13.65 -3.27
CA LYS A 249 38.68 -12.89 -2.06
C LYS A 249 39.41 -13.73 -1.01
N PHE A 250 39.47 -15.05 -1.20
CA PHE A 250 40.05 -16.01 -0.28
C PHE A 250 41.17 -16.85 -0.90
N ALA A 251 41.77 -16.41 -2.01
CA ALA A 251 42.80 -17.15 -2.75
C ALA A 251 44.00 -17.58 -1.88
N ASN A 252 44.30 -16.84 -0.81
CA ASN A 252 45.42 -17.13 0.12
C ASN A 252 44.95 -17.50 1.54
N ALA A 253 43.67 -17.81 1.73
CA ALA A 253 43.08 -18.06 3.05
C ALA A 253 42.73 -19.55 3.23
N ASN A 254 43.01 -20.10 4.42
CA ASN A 254 42.69 -21.50 4.72
C ASN A 254 41.16 -21.66 4.78
N MET A 255 40.61 -22.87 4.57
CA MET A 255 39.16 -23.12 4.63
C MET A 255 38.56 -22.70 5.99
N PHE A 256 39.39 -22.73 7.04
CA PHE A 256 39.07 -22.20 8.36
C PHE A 256 38.89 -20.67 8.39
N ASP A 257 39.70 -19.90 7.69
CA ASP A 257 39.58 -18.44 7.64
C ASP A 257 38.33 -18.03 6.87
N ILE A 258 37.95 -18.80 5.84
CA ILE A 258 36.66 -18.65 5.16
C ILE A 258 35.51 -18.93 6.13
N LYS A 259 35.55 -20.04 6.89
CA LYS A 259 34.54 -20.35 7.90
C LYS A 259 34.42 -19.26 8.96
N LYS A 260 35.55 -18.73 9.46
CA LYS A 260 35.56 -17.58 10.39
C LYS A 260 34.94 -16.34 9.75
N GLY A 261 35.33 -16.02 8.51
CA GLY A 261 34.79 -14.88 7.76
C GLY A 261 33.28 -14.97 7.58
N LEU A 262 32.76 -16.17 7.27
CA LEU A 262 31.34 -16.44 7.16
C LEU A 262 30.61 -16.27 8.51
N ILE A 263 31.13 -16.85 9.60
CA ILE A 263 30.55 -16.71 10.93
C ILE A 263 30.51 -15.24 11.35
N ILE A 264 31.62 -14.52 11.19
CA ILE A 264 31.71 -13.09 11.54
C ILE A 264 30.73 -12.28 10.70
N ARG A 265 30.67 -12.51 9.38
CA ARG A 265 29.71 -11.85 8.47
C ARG A 265 28.28 -12.07 8.94
N ASP A 266 27.89 -13.31 9.21
CA ASP A 266 26.51 -13.67 9.56
C ASP A 266 26.12 -13.07 10.92
N LYS A 267 27.02 -13.10 11.90
CA LYS A 267 26.80 -12.48 13.22
C LYS A 267 26.77 -10.96 13.15
N THR A 268 27.58 -10.34 12.30
CA THR A 268 27.57 -8.89 12.05
C THR A 268 26.24 -8.47 11.40
N ASN A 269 25.78 -9.24 10.41
CA ASN A 269 24.48 -9.03 9.79
C ASN A 269 23.33 -9.19 10.79
N ALA A 270 23.40 -10.21 11.66
CA ALA A 270 22.42 -10.42 12.71
C ALA A 270 22.36 -9.24 13.70
N ILE A 271 23.51 -8.68 14.10
CA ILE A 271 23.56 -7.47 14.94
C ILE A 271 22.85 -6.31 14.23
N ARG A 272 23.18 -6.04 12.97
CA ARG A 272 22.55 -4.95 12.20
C ARG A 272 21.03 -5.12 12.13
N ILE A 273 20.55 -6.34 11.84
CA ILE A 273 19.12 -6.64 11.79
C ILE A 273 18.45 -6.39 13.16
N LEU A 274 19.08 -6.80 14.26
CA LEU A 274 18.55 -6.58 15.61
C LEU A 274 18.53 -5.09 15.99
N GLU A 275 19.55 -4.33 15.62
CA GLU A 275 19.61 -2.87 15.83
C GLU A 275 18.53 -2.14 15.03
N ASP A 276 18.31 -2.53 13.77
CA ASP A 276 17.24 -1.99 12.93
C ASP A 276 15.86 -2.35 13.49
N MET A 277 15.70 -3.57 14.01
CA MET A 277 14.47 -4.01 14.68
C MET A 277 14.18 -3.19 15.93
N LEU A 278 15.20 -2.92 16.78
CA LEU A 278 15.06 -2.11 17.98
C LEU A 278 14.65 -0.67 17.66
N LYS A 279 15.29 -0.05 16.66
CA LYS A 279 14.91 1.28 16.17
C LYS A 279 13.48 1.31 15.65
N LYS A 280 13.08 0.29 14.90
CA LYS A 280 11.74 0.20 14.33
C LYS A 280 10.67 0.07 15.42
N ILE A 281 10.82 -0.89 16.34
CA ILE A 281 9.90 -1.08 17.46
C ILE A 281 9.74 0.23 18.24
N LYS A 282 10.86 0.86 18.57
CA LYS A 282 10.85 2.13 19.32
C LYS A 282 10.08 3.24 18.60
N ASN A 283 10.34 3.42 17.31
CA ASN A 283 9.68 4.46 16.53
C ASN A 283 8.17 4.18 16.38
N ASP A 284 7.80 2.93 16.11
CA ASP A 284 6.40 2.52 15.97
C ASP A 284 5.65 2.72 17.31
N ALA A 285 6.26 2.32 18.43
CA ALA A 285 5.71 2.50 19.77
C ALA A 285 5.55 3.97 20.14
N ILE A 286 6.56 4.81 19.88
CA ILE A 286 6.50 6.26 20.12
C ILE A 286 5.32 6.90 19.40
N GLU A 287 5.11 6.59 18.13
CA GLU A 287 4.01 7.16 17.35
C GLU A 287 2.64 6.68 17.88
N GLU A 288 2.49 5.39 18.17
CA GLU A 288 1.23 4.84 18.69
C GLU A 288 0.91 5.31 20.11
N LEU A 289 1.90 5.41 20.99
CA LEU A 289 1.72 5.97 22.33
C LEU A 289 1.35 7.44 22.28
N LYS A 290 2.00 8.23 21.42
CA LYS A 290 1.59 9.63 21.19
C LYS A 290 0.15 9.72 20.71
N TYR A 291 -0.24 8.85 19.78
CA TYR A 291 -1.62 8.79 19.32
C TYR A 291 -2.59 8.48 20.46
N LEU A 292 -2.29 7.46 21.27
CA LEU A 292 -3.13 7.06 22.41
C LEU A 292 -3.24 8.16 23.48
N ILE A 293 -2.12 8.80 23.84
CA ILE A 293 -2.08 9.92 24.79
C ILE A 293 -2.93 11.07 24.27
N ASN A 294 -2.73 11.47 23.01
CA ASN A 294 -3.50 12.56 22.43
C ASN A 294 -4.99 12.21 22.34
N LYS A 295 -5.33 10.96 22.04
CA LYS A 295 -6.72 10.51 22.02
C LYS A 295 -7.42 10.76 23.36
N TYR A 296 -6.82 10.39 24.48
CA TYR A 296 -7.42 10.67 25.81
C TYR A 296 -7.44 12.17 26.14
N LYS A 297 -6.43 12.93 25.72
CA LYS A 297 -6.43 14.39 25.84
C LYS A 297 -7.61 15.04 25.10
N HIS A 298 -7.89 14.58 23.88
CA HIS A 298 -8.97 15.09 23.05
C HIS A 298 -10.34 14.67 23.58
N LYS A 299 -10.51 13.40 23.99
CA LYS A 299 -11.74 12.94 24.65
C LYS A 299 -12.09 13.80 25.86
N MET A 300 -11.10 14.02 26.75
CA MET A 300 -11.27 14.86 27.94
C MET A 300 -11.74 16.28 27.58
N HIS A 301 -11.16 16.88 26.53
CA HIS A 301 -11.54 18.21 26.10
C HIS A 301 -12.96 18.25 25.53
N ASN A 302 -13.29 17.29 24.67
CA ASN A 302 -14.58 17.23 23.97
C ASN A 302 -15.72 16.90 24.95
N ASP A 303 -15.51 16.00 25.90
CA ASP A 303 -16.49 15.71 26.95
C ASP A 303 -16.73 16.91 27.86
N LYS A 304 -15.68 17.69 28.17
CA LYS A 304 -15.81 18.94 28.93
C LYS A 304 -16.61 19.99 28.15
N GLU A 305 -16.34 20.16 26.86
CA GLU A 305 -17.11 21.08 26.00
C GLU A 305 -18.58 20.65 25.88
N ARG A 306 -18.83 19.34 25.74
CA ARG A 306 -20.18 18.76 25.75
C ARG A 306 -20.90 18.99 27.08
N ALA A 307 -20.20 18.86 28.21
CA ALA A 307 -20.79 19.07 29.53
C ALA A 307 -21.38 20.48 29.63
N ASN A 308 -20.68 21.49 29.11
CA ASN A 308 -21.14 22.89 29.13
C ASN A 308 -22.43 23.16 28.32
N LEU A 309 -22.94 22.19 27.55
CA LEU A 309 -24.24 22.28 26.88
C LEU A 309 -25.42 21.94 27.79
N PHE A 310 -25.16 21.29 28.91
CA PHE A 310 -26.18 20.84 29.84
C PHE A 310 -26.14 21.68 31.12
N GLU A 311 -27.29 21.84 31.78
CA GLU A 311 -27.34 22.44 33.11
C GLU A 311 -26.46 21.66 34.09
N LYS A 312 -25.76 22.37 34.98
CA LYS A 312 -24.83 21.75 35.95
C LYS A 312 -25.50 20.73 36.88
N SER A 313 -26.79 20.92 37.15
CA SER A 313 -27.64 20.04 37.95
C SER A 313 -28.03 18.75 37.23
N SER A 314 -27.89 18.71 35.91
CA SER A 314 -28.37 17.58 35.10
C SER A 314 -27.52 16.31 35.30
N PRO A 315 -28.12 15.11 35.21
CA PRO A 315 -27.38 13.86 35.19
C PRO A 315 -26.33 13.79 34.07
N GLN A 316 -26.64 14.36 32.90
CA GLN A 316 -25.78 14.38 31.72
C GLN A 316 -24.49 15.19 31.97
N TYR A 317 -24.62 16.39 32.55
CA TYR A 317 -23.47 17.20 32.96
C TYR A 317 -22.57 16.42 33.91
N ARG A 318 -23.16 15.85 34.97
CA ARG A 318 -22.41 15.13 36.01
C ARG A 318 -21.68 13.91 35.48
N PHE A 319 -22.33 13.13 34.61
CA PHE A 319 -21.69 12.00 33.93
C PHE A 319 -20.50 12.44 33.07
N LEU A 320 -20.66 13.50 32.27
CA LEU A 320 -19.59 14.01 31.40
C LEU A 320 -18.40 14.55 32.20
N ILE A 321 -18.64 15.21 33.35
CA ILE A 321 -17.53 15.67 34.21
C ILE A 321 -16.82 14.49 34.88
N LYS A 322 -17.53 13.48 35.38
CA LYS A 322 -16.91 12.24 35.90
C LYS A 322 -16.01 11.61 34.85
N LYS A 323 -16.55 11.42 33.64
CA LYS A 323 -15.81 10.88 32.49
C LYS A 323 -14.57 11.72 32.16
N THR A 324 -14.72 13.04 32.14
CA THR A 324 -13.61 13.99 31.90
C THR A 324 -12.47 13.82 32.90
N GLU A 325 -12.75 13.73 34.21
CA GLU A 325 -11.71 13.61 35.23
C GLU A 325 -11.01 12.24 35.17
N VAL A 326 -11.72 11.14 34.86
CA VAL A 326 -11.11 9.82 34.65
C VAL A 326 -10.23 9.81 33.39
N GLU A 327 -10.70 10.37 32.27
CA GLU A 327 -9.91 10.49 31.04
C GLU A 327 -8.65 11.34 31.22
N LYS A 328 -8.74 12.41 32.03
CA LYS A 328 -7.60 13.23 32.44
C LYS A 328 -6.59 12.43 33.25
N HIS A 329 -7.05 11.58 34.16
CA HIS A 329 -6.17 10.70 34.93
C HIS A 329 -5.44 9.70 34.02
N ILE A 330 -6.15 9.04 33.10
CA ILE A 330 -5.56 8.13 32.10
C ILE A 330 -4.53 8.85 31.22
N TYR A 331 -4.85 10.06 30.75
CA TYR A 331 -3.91 10.89 30.00
C TYR A 331 -2.60 11.14 30.77
N LYS A 332 -2.70 11.50 32.07
CA LYS A 332 -1.53 11.70 32.93
C LYS A 332 -0.76 10.40 33.15
N LEU A 333 -1.45 9.30 33.42
CA LEU A 333 -0.87 7.98 33.63
C LEU A 333 -0.01 7.55 32.43
N LEU A 334 -0.55 7.67 31.21
CA LEU A 334 0.17 7.36 29.97
C LEU A 334 1.35 8.31 29.72
N THR A 335 1.18 9.61 30.00
CA THR A 335 2.22 10.62 29.79
C THR A 335 3.41 10.38 30.73
N ASN A 336 3.16 10.09 32.00
CA ASN A 336 4.19 9.84 33.00
C ASN A 336 5.01 8.58 32.69
N ASN A 337 4.37 7.56 32.11
CA ASN A 337 5.00 6.29 31.76
C ASN A 337 5.47 6.21 30.30
N PHE A 338 5.36 7.30 29.54
CA PHE A 338 5.63 7.32 28.10
C PHE A 338 7.00 6.74 27.73
N LYS A 339 8.06 7.08 28.49
CA LYS A 339 9.43 6.58 28.24
C LYS A 339 9.56 5.08 28.49
N LYS A 340 8.89 4.56 29.53
CA LYS A 340 8.96 3.15 29.92
C LYS A 340 8.25 2.23 28.94
N LEU A 341 7.25 2.75 28.22
CA LEU A 341 6.43 1.99 27.28
C LEU A 341 6.98 1.96 25.84
N GLN A 342 8.14 2.59 25.57
CA GLN A 342 8.66 2.80 24.21
C GLN A 342 9.10 1.55 23.47
N PHE A 343 9.03 0.36 24.06
CA PHE A 343 9.41 -0.90 23.41
C PHE A 343 8.26 -1.91 23.33
N LEU A 344 7.04 -1.47 23.61
CA LEU A 344 5.85 -2.27 23.33
C LEU A 344 5.64 -2.48 21.84
N SER A 345 5.07 -3.63 21.48
CA SER A 345 4.50 -3.85 20.16
C SER A 345 3.26 -3.00 19.93
N VAL A 346 2.92 -2.79 18.66
CA VAL A 346 1.71 -2.06 18.26
C VAL A 346 0.45 -2.75 18.80
N GLU A 347 0.45 -4.08 18.80
CA GLU A 347 -0.64 -4.89 19.34
C GLU A 347 -0.84 -4.66 20.84
N GLU A 348 0.25 -4.66 21.61
CA GLU A 348 0.19 -4.39 23.06
C GLU A 348 -0.30 -2.97 23.38
N ILE A 349 0.10 -1.97 22.60
CA ILE A 349 -0.38 -0.59 22.78
C ILE A 349 -1.89 -0.48 22.50
N HIS A 350 -2.39 -1.23 21.51
CA HIS A 350 -3.83 -1.30 21.25
C HIS A 350 -4.59 -2.00 22.39
N ASP A 351 -4.05 -3.10 22.91
CA ASP A 351 -4.64 -3.82 24.03
C ASP A 351 -4.62 -2.97 25.31
N LEU A 352 -3.53 -2.23 25.59
CA LEU A 352 -3.45 -1.21 26.62
C LEU A 352 -4.59 -0.18 26.47
N GLY A 353 -4.76 0.36 25.26
CA GLY A 353 -5.84 1.30 24.98
C GLY A 353 -7.23 0.71 25.19
N LYS A 354 -7.44 -0.57 24.82
CA LYS A 354 -8.71 -1.28 25.02
C LYS A 354 -9.00 -1.48 26.51
N ASN A 355 -8.03 -1.95 27.28
CA ASN A 355 -8.16 -2.21 28.71
C ASN A 355 -8.40 -0.92 29.50
N LEU A 356 -7.71 0.17 29.17
CA LEU A 356 -7.99 1.50 29.75
C LEU A 356 -9.43 1.97 29.51
N ASN A 357 -10.03 1.69 28.35
CA ASN A 357 -11.42 2.04 28.08
C ASN A 357 -12.42 1.16 28.84
N TYR A 358 -12.09 -0.11 29.11
CA TYR A 358 -12.90 -0.95 29.98
C TYR A 358 -12.83 -0.47 31.42
N GLU A 359 -11.62 -0.22 31.91
CA GLU A 359 -11.40 0.24 33.28
C GLU A 359 -12.10 1.57 33.54
N LEU A 360 -11.99 2.52 32.61
CA LEU A 360 -12.75 3.78 32.67
C LEU A 360 -14.26 3.55 32.86
N LYS A 361 -14.85 2.64 32.07
CA LYS A 361 -16.29 2.36 32.14
C LYS A 361 -16.67 1.67 33.44
N TYR A 362 -15.88 0.67 33.84
CA TYR A 362 -16.07 -0.08 35.07
C TYR A 362 -15.99 0.85 36.28
N PHE A 363 -14.95 1.68 36.37
CA PHE A 363 -14.74 2.63 37.45
C PHE A 363 -15.88 3.66 37.55
N ILE A 364 -16.33 4.23 36.43
CA ILE A 364 -17.47 5.17 36.44
C ILE A 364 -18.74 4.48 36.94
N ASN A 365 -18.99 3.24 36.52
CA ASN A 365 -20.22 2.51 36.83
C ASN A 365 -20.25 1.94 38.26
N ASN A 366 -19.10 1.70 38.89
CA ASN A 366 -19.04 1.09 40.22
C ASN A 366 -18.66 2.10 41.31
N ASN A 367 -17.63 2.90 41.09
CA ASN A 367 -17.09 3.81 42.12
C ASN A 367 -17.78 5.17 42.06
N LEU A 368 -18.08 5.66 40.86
CA LEU A 368 -18.68 6.98 40.66
C LEU A 368 -20.21 6.93 40.42
N SER A 369 -20.85 5.77 40.57
CA SER A 369 -22.30 5.60 40.39
C SER A 369 -23.13 5.84 41.66
N SER A 370 -22.47 5.94 42.82
CA SER A 370 -23.15 6.08 44.11
C SER A 370 -24.00 7.35 44.20
N PHE A 371 -25.00 7.33 45.10
CA PHE A 371 -25.90 8.46 45.34
C PHE A 371 -25.12 9.73 45.71
N HIS A 372 -24.00 9.59 46.43
CA HIS A 372 -23.11 10.68 46.85
C HIS A 372 -22.56 11.49 45.66
N TYR A 373 -22.15 10.80 44.59
CA TYR A 373 -21.65 11.44 43.36
C TYR A 373 -22.78 11.84 42.38
N ASN A 374 -24.03 11.60 42.75
CA ASN A 374 -25.25 11.90 41.97
C ASN A 374 -26.15 12.95 42.66
N GLN A 375 -25.64 13.69 43.66
CA GLN A 375 -26.36 14.80 44.31
C GLN A 375 -26.22 16.13 43.55
N LYS A 376 -27.12 17.10 43.86
CA LYS A 376 -27.09 18.45 43.27
C LYS A 376 -25.83 19.23 43.67
N SER A 377 -25.27 18.95 44.85
CA SER A 377 -23.98 19.45 45.36
C SER A 377 -22.82 18.58 44.86
N PHE A 378 -22.61 18.58 43.55
CA PHE A 378 -21.55 17.83 42.88
C PHE A 378 -20.17 18.47 43.13
N ASN A 379 -19.21 17.73 43.71
CA ASN A 379 -17.87 18.22 44.02
C ASN A 379 -16.77 17.50 43.22
N ILE A 380 -15.97 18.27 42.46
CA ILE A 380 -14.89 17.74 41.60
C ILE A 380 -13.69 17.21 42.42
N PRO A 381 -13.21 17.91 43.47
CA PRO A 381 -12.23 17.37 44.42
C PRO A 381 -12.50 15.94 44.88
N ASP A 382 -13.73 15.61 45.27
CA ASP A 382 -14.06 14.27 45.80
C ASP A 382 -13.94 13.20 44.71
N ILE A 383 -14.33 13.51 43.48
CA ILE A 383 -14.11 12.62 42.32
C ILE A 383 -12.62 12.39 42.07
N ARG A 384 -11.79 13.44 42.21
CA ARG A 384 -10.35 13.30 42.01
C ARG A 384 -9.71 12.43 43.09
N PHE A 385 -10.16 12.57 44.33
CA PHE A 385 -9.72 11.74 45.45
C PHE A 385 -10.14 10.27 45.23
N GLU A 386 -11.40 10.03 44.87
CA GLU A 386 -11.89 8.69 44.53
C GLU A 386 -11.07 8.05 43.40
N ILE A 387 -10.74 8.83 42.35
CA ILE A 387 -9.88 8.36 41.26
C ILE A 387 -8.47 8.01 41.78
N SER A 388 -7.86 8.85 42.63
CA SER A 388 -6.48 8.58 43.09
C SER A 388 -6.39 7.35 43.97
N GLU A 389 -7.39 7.11 44.82
CA GLU A 389 -7.40 5.97 45.74
C GLU A 389 -7.82 4.67 45.07
N ASN A 390 -8.82 4.73 44.17
CA ASN A 390 -9.53 3.53 43.72
C ASN A 390 -9.40 3.20 42.23
N PHE A 391 -8.77 4.04 41.40
CA PHE A 391 -8.56 3.72 39.98
C PHE A 391 -7.39 2.73 39.80
N THR A 392 -7.67 1.44 39.91
CA THR A 392 -6.66 0.38 39.85
C THR A 392 -6.44 -0.12 38.43
N PHE A 393 -5.50 0.49 37.69
CA PHE A 393 -5.06 0.00 36.39
C PHE A 393 -3.62 -0.55 36.45
N ASN A 394 -3.43 -1.83 36.11
CA ASN A 394 -2.11 -2.48 36.11
C ASN A 394 -1.24 -2.06 34.91
N ILE A 395 -0.71 -0.83 34.95
CA ILE A 395 0.23 -0.33 33.94
C ILE A 395 1.61 -1.02 34.03
N GLU A 396 1.96 -1.55 35.20
CA GLU A 396 3.26 -2.16 35.46
C GLU A 396 3.50 -3.42 34.63
N SER A 397 2.44 -4.18 34.34
CA SER A 397 2.51 -5.31 33.40
C SER A 397 3.01 -4.90 32.02
N TYR A 398 2.56 -3.76 31.50
CA TYR A 398 2.99 -3.24 30.20
C TYR A 398 4.40 -2.65 30.25
N ILE A 399 4.77 -2.01 31.36
CA ILE A 399 6.15 -1.54 31.59
C ILE A 399 7.12 -2.73 31.56
N THR A 400 6.78 -3.79 32.30
CA THR A 400 7.57 -5.03 32.35
C THR A 400 7.74 -5.65 30.97
N SER A 401 6.66 -5.73 30.16
CA SER A 401 6.74 -6.27 28.81
C SER A 401 7.65 -5.43 27.88
N SER A 402 7.54 -4.11 27.97
CA SER A 402 8.38 -3.17 27.22
C SER A 402 9.86 -3.35 27.56
N GLU A 403 10.21 -3.35 28.85
CA GLU A 403 11.58 -3.54 29.33
C GLU A 403 12.14 -4.92 28.94
N GLN A 404 11.32 -5.97 29.02
CA GLN A 404 11.73 -7.32 28.66
C GLN A 404 12.01 -7.45 27.16
N THR A 405 11.22 -6.78 26.32
CA THR A 405 11.44 -6.73 24.86
C THR A 405 12.78 -6.07 24.53
N GLU A 406 13.07 -4.90 25.10
CA GLU A 406 14.36 -4.21 24.92
C GLU A 406 15.53 -5.09 25.41
N LYS A 407 15.41 -5.62 26.63
CA LYS A 407 16.45 -6.44 27.27
C LYS A 407 16.77 -7.70 26.46
N ASN A 408 15.76 -8.36 25.90
CA ASN A 408 15.94 -9.57 25.09
C ASN A 408 16.72 -9.27 23.79
N ILE A 409 16.39 -8.18 23.09
CA ILE A 409 17.08 -7.80 21.86
C ILE A 409 18.53 -7.41 22.17
N LEU A 410 18.77 -6.59 23.21
CA LEU A 410 20.12 -6.20 23.63
C LEU A 410 20.96 -7.40 24.06
N LYS A 411 20.37 -8.38 24.77
CA LYS A 411 21.04 -9.64 25.14
C LYS A 411 21.49 -10.41 23.89
N ASN A 412 20.67 -10.48 22.86
CA ASN A 412 21.02 -11.15 21.61
C ASN A 412 22.12 -10.41 20.83
N ILE A 413 22.12 -9.07 20.85
CA ILE A 413 23.23 -8.26 20.29
C ILE A 413 24.54 -8.57 21.03
N ARG A 414 24.53 -8.57 22.37
CA ARG A 414 25.73 -8.89 23.19
C ARG A 414 26.26 -10.29 22.88
N LYS A 415 25.38 -11.30 22.84
CA LYS A 415 25.75 -12.68 22.46
C LYS A 415 26.42 -12.74 21.08
N ASN A 416 25.89 -12.05 20.07
CA ASN A 416 26.51 -12.03 18.74
C ASN A 416 27.88 -11.33 18.75
N LYS A 417 28.05 -10.26 19.53
CA LYS A 417 29.36 -9.59 19.72
C LYS A 417 30.38 -10.51 20.40
N GLU A 418 29.98 -11.23 21.44
CA GLU A 418 30.82 -12.23 22.12
C GLU A 418 31.23 -13.37 21.17
N ILE A 419 30.31 -13.87 20.33
CA ILE A 419 30.63 -14.89 19.33
C ILE A 419 31.66 -14.35 18.32
N ILE A 420 31.53 -13.11 17.86
CA ILE A 420 32.50 -12.48 16.96
C ILE A 420 33.88 -12.39 17.63
N ALA A 421 33.95 -11.90 18.89
CA ALA A 421 35.21 -11.82 19.63
C ALA A 421 35.88 -13.19 19.77
N LYS A 422 35.14 -14.20 20.25
CA LYS A 422 35.64 -15.59 20.38
C LYS A 422 36.08 -16.19 19.04
N THR A 423 35.42 -15.83 17.94
CA THR A 423 35.77 -16.33 16.59
C THR A 423 37.06 -15.68 16.07
N LYS A 424 37.30 -14.40 16.42
CA LYS A 424 38.53 -13.67 16.08
C LYS A 424 39.75 -14.19 16.86
N GLU A 425 39.57 -14.50 18.14
CA GLU A 425 40.65 -14.97 19.04
C GLU A 425 41.12 -16.40 18.75
N LYS A 426 40.29 -17.22 18.12
CA LYS A 426 40.64 -18.61 17.79
C LYS A 426 41.73 -18.67 16.72
N PHE A 427 42.98 -18.90 17.12
CA PHE A 427 44.06 -19.28 16.23
C PHE A 427 43.99 -20.78 15.94
N TYR A 428 43.94 -21.15 14.66
CA TYR A 428 44.05 -22.54 14.22
C TYR A 428 45.28 -22.63 13.32
N LYS A 429 46.34 -23.28 13.82
CA LYS A 429 47.49 -23.68 12.99
C LYS A 429 47.09 -24.96 12.25
N VAL A 430 46.43 -24.81 11.11
CA VAL A 430 46.15 -25.93 10.20
C VAL A 430 46.55 -25.49 8.81
N ASN A 431 47.58 -26.11 8.25
CA ASN A 431 47.84 -26.03 6.82
C ASN A 431 46.73 -26.82 6.12
N ASP A 432 45.86 -26.14 5.37
CA ASP A 432 44.86 -26.80 4.54
C ASP A 432 45.46 -27.03 3.14
N ASP A 433 45.45 -28.26 2.66
CA ASP A 433 45.77 -28.63 1.27
C ASP A 433 44.64 -28.25 0.28
N TYR A 434 43.72 -27.37 0.68
CA TYR A 434 42.54 -27.04 -0.12
C TYR A 434 42.92 -26.11 -1.28
N LYS A 435 42.87 -26.64 -2.49
CA LYS A 435 43.34 -25.97 -3.72
C LYS A 435 42.35 -24.91 -4.22
N PHE A 436 42.18 -23.81 -3.50
CA PHE A 436 41.34 -22.68 -3.94
C PHE A 436 41.72 -22.16 -5.33
N ASP A 437 43.01 -22.20 -5.68
CA ASP A 437 43.49 -21.86 -7.01
C ASP A 437 42.87 -22.72 -8.12
N VAL A 438 42.64 -24.02 -7.85
CA VAL A 438 41.97 -24.94 -8.78
C VAL A 438 40.50 -24.55 -8.90
N LEU A 439 39.80 -24.32 -7.79
CA LEU A 439 38.40 -23.89 -7.80
C LEU A 439 38.20 -22.55 -8.53
N ILE A 440 39.11 -21.59 -8.34
CA ILE A 440 39.10 -20.29 -9.04
C ILE A 440 39.31 -20.50 -10.54
N LYS A 441 40.23 -21.38 -10.94
CA LYS A 441 40.49 -21.73 -12.33
C LYS A 441 39.29 -22.42 -12.98
N ASP A 442 38.64 -23.33 -12.27
CA ASP A 442 37.46 -24.06 -12.74
C ASP A 442 36.27 -23.12 -12.92
N LEU A 443 35.97 -22.28 -11.91
CA LEU A 443 34.92 -21.25 -12.01
C LEU A 443 35.17 -20.28 -13.16
N LYS A 444 36.42 -19.86 -13.38
CA LYS A 444 36.80 -18.99 -14.50
C LYS A 444 36.57 -19.70 -15.85
N THR A 445 36.87 -21.00 -15.92
CA THR A 445 36.66 -21.82 -17.11
C THR A 445 35.16 -21.99 -17.40
N GLU A 446 34.34 -22.27 -16.39
CA GLU A 446 32.89 -22.37 -16.53
C GLU A 446 32.25 -21.05 -16.94
N ILE A 447 32.68 -19.92 -16.36
CA ILE A 447 32.23 -18.57 -16.76
C ILE A 447 32.52 -18.35 -18.26
N ASN A 448 33.74 -18.64 -18.70
CA ASN A 448 34.12 -18.47 -20.11
C ASN A 448 33.28 -19.38 -21.03
N GLN A 449 33.08 -20.64 -20.66
CA GLN A 449 32.22 -21.56 -21.42
C GLN A 449 30.78 -21.06 -21.51
N GLN A 450 30.21 -20.53 -20.42
CA GLN A 450 28.86 -19.96 -20.46
C GLN A 450 28.80 -18.68 -21.31
N LYS A 451 29.80 -17.80 -21.25
CA LYS A 451 29.90 -16.62 -22.14
C LYS A 451 29.92 -17.04 -23.61
N SER A 452 30.74 -18.02 -23.97
CA SER A 452 30.79 -18.54 -25.35
C SER A 452 29.47 -19.18 -25.79
N ARG A 453 28.77 -19.90 -24.90
CA ARG A 453 27.44 -20.46 -25.18
C ARG A 453 26.40 -19.37 -25.42
N ILE A 454 26.40 -18.32 -24.61
CA ILE A 454 25.53 -17.14 -24.78
C ILE A 454 25.79 -16.48 -26.13
N GLU A 455 27.06 -16.25 -26.48
CA GLU A 455 27.45 -15.63 -27.76
C GLU A 455 27.07 -16.49 -28.98
N TRP A 456 27.28 -17.80 -28.91
CA TRP A 456 26.90 -18.72 -29.98
C TRP A 456 25.38 -18.74 -30.22
N ARG A 457 24.58 -18.75 -29.14
CA ARG A 457 23.12 -18.66 -29.25
C ARG A 457 22.67 -17.34 -29.88
N LYS A 458 23.27 -16.21 -29.46
CA LYS A 458 23.01 -14.89 -30.07
C LYS A 458 23.33 -14.87 -31.57
N LYS A 459 24.43 -15.53 -31.99
CA LYS A 459 24.79 -15.65 -33.42
C LYS A 459 23.78 -16.50 -34.20
N LEU A 460 23.27 -17.61 -33.65
CA LEU A 460 22.24 -18.42 -34.30
C LEU A 460 20.91 -17.69 -34.48
N GLU A 461 20.50 -16.88 -33.50
CA GLU A 461 19.31 -16.05 -33.61
C GLU A 461 19.48 -14.97 -34.69
N LYS A 462 20.69 -14.45 -34.87
CA LYS A 462 21.02 -13.46 -35.91
C LYS A 462 21.06 -14.09 -37.31
N ASN A 463 21.65 -15.28 -37.46
CA ASN A 463 21.84 -15.93 -38.77
C ASN A 463 20.57 -16.59 -39.33
N LYS A 464 19.54 -16.86 -38.51
CA LYS A 464 18.20 -17.25 -38.99
C LYS A 464 17.45 -16.13 -39.74
N HIS A 465 18.11 -15.00 -39.98
CA HIS A 465 17.56 -13.82 -40.64
C HIS A 465 18.30 -13.41 -41.93
N ASP A 466 19.33 -14.16 -42.35
CA ASP A 466 20.04 -13.94 -43.63
C ASP A 466 19.71 -15.02 -44.69
N ILE A 467 18.66 -15.81 -44.46
CA ILE A 467 17.99 -16.72 -45.43
C ILE A 467 16.50 -16.41 -45.34
#